data_AF-A0A2M8HML6-F1
#
_entry.id   AF-A0A2M8HML6-F1
#
_cell.length_a   1.000
_cell.length_b   1.000
_cell.length_c   1.000
_cell.angle_alpha   90.00
_cell.angle_beta   90.00
_cell.angle_gamma   90.00
#
_symmetry.space_group_name_H-M   'P 1'
#
loop_
_entity.id
_entity.type
_entity.pdbx_description
1 polymer ?
#
loop_
_entity_poly.entity_id
_entity_poly.type
_entity_poly.pdbx_seq_one_letter_code
_entity_poly.pdbx_strand_id
1 'polypeptide(L)'
;MKLIISISLMIVAIIHILPLFGAQGNNALNKMYGLVIEESNLSILMRHRAILFGIVAMILIYAIFFPMYRPIAILIGFVSVISFLILAWSVGGINDPLKRVVIADLIALISLIIATSAYLMQIYQDQR
;
A
#
# COMPACT_ATOMS: atom_id res chain seq x y z
N MET A 1 18.12 0.94 14.19
CA MET A 1 17.18 1.49 13.19
C MET A 1 16.77 0.50 12.10
N LYS A 2 17.68 -0.31 11.54
CA LYS A 2 17.39 -1.23 10.42
C LYS A 2 16.16 -2.13 10.64
N LEU A 3 16.00 -2.72 11.83
CA LEU A 3 14.85 -3.59 12.15
C LEU A 3 13.52 -2.82 12.13
N ILE A 4 13.47 -1.61 12.68
CA ILE A 4 12.27 -0.76 12.69
C ILE A 4 11.83 -0.46 11.25
N ILE A 5 12.77 -0.10 10.39
CA ILE A 5 12.50 0.17 8.97
C ILE A 5 11.96 -1.11 8.29
N SER A 6 12.63 -2.25 8.49
CA SER A 6 12.21 -3.53 7.90
C SER A 6 10.80 -3.96 8.36
N ILE A 7 10.49 -3.85 9.65
CA ILE A 7 9.15 -4.17 10.19
C ILE A 7 8.11 -3.22 9.62
N SER A 8 8.41 -1.91 9.57
CA SER A 8 7.48 -0.91 9.03
C SER A 8 7.18 -1.16 7.55
N LEU A 9 8.21 -1.42 6.74
CA LEU A 9 8.05 -1.78 5.33
C LEU A 9 7.27 -3.09 5.15
N MET A 10 7.49 -4.07 6.03
CA MET A 10 6.75 -5.33 6.01
C MET A 10 5.25 -5.12 6.26
N ILE A 11 4.89 -4.29 7.26
CA ILE A 11 3.49 -3.96 7.54
C ILE A 11 2.83 -3.32 6.31
N VAL A 12 3.50 -2.33 5.71
CA VAL A 12 3.00 -1.64 4.51
C VAL A 12 2.85 -2.62 3.33
N ALA A 13 3.83 -3.51 3.15
CA ALA A 13 3.80 -4.52 2.09
C ALA A 13 2.62 -5.49 2.27
N ILE A 14 2.37 -5.98 3.48
CA ILE A 14 1.24 -6.87 3.77
C ILE A 14 -0.09 -6.17 3.42
N ILE A 15 -0.24 -4.90 3.77
CA ILE A 15 -1.43 -4.12 3.43
C ILE A 15 -1.60 -4.00 1.91
N HIS A 16 -0.52 -3.76 1.17
CA HIS A 16 -0.53 -3.68 -0.30
C HIS A 16 -0.69 -5.04 -1.00
N ILE A 17 -0.50 -6.17 -0.31
CA ILE A 17 -0.83 -7.50 -0.85
C ILE A 17 -2.34 -7.75 -0.83
N LEU A 18 -3.10 -7.16 0.09
CA LEU A 18 -4.54 -7.42 0.20
C LEU A 18 -5.33 -7.12 -1.09
N PRO A 19 -5.09 -6.00 -1.81
CA PRO A 19 -5.75 -5.76 -3.09
C PRO A 19 -5.41 -6.79 -4.17
N LEU A 20 -4.25 -7.46 -4.11
CA LEU A 20 -3.80 -8.41 -5.14
C LEU A 20 -4.78 -9.58 -5.33
N PHE A 21 -5.50 -9.98 -4.28
CA PHE A 21 -6.55 -10.99 -4.36
C PHE A 21 -7.67 -10.60 -5.36
N GLY A 22 -7.90 -9.30 -5.55
CA GLY A 22 -8.85 -8.77 -6.54
C GLY A 22 -8.52 -9.15 -7.99
N ALA A 23 -7.28 -9.51 -8.30
CA ALA A 23 -6.89 -9.94 -9.65
C ALA A 23 -7.52 -11.29 -10.06
N GLN A 24 -7.97 -12.10 -9.09
CA GLN A 24 -8.50 -13.45 -9.36
C GLN A 24 -9.87 -13.45 -10.05
N GLY A 25 -10.66 -12.39 -9.93
CA GLY A 25 -12.03 -12.44 -10.42
C GLY A 25 -12.97 -11.36 -9.91
N ASN A 26 -14.11 -11.20 -10.59
CA ASN A 26 -15.19 -10.31 -10.14
C ASN A 26 -15.74 -10.77 -8.77
N ASN A 27 -15.75 -12.08 -8.50
CA ASN A 27 -16.16 -12.62 -7.20
C ASN A 27 -15.23 -12.17 -6.07
N ALA A 28 -13.92 -12.08 -6.32
CA ALA A 28 -12.96 -11.57 -5.34
C ALA A 28 -13.13 -10.06 -5.12
N LEU A 29 -13.30 -9.30 -6.22
CA LEU A 29 -13.56 -7.86 -6.16
C LEU A 29 -14.87 -7.53 -5.42
N ASN A 30 -15.93 -8.31 -5.64
CA ASN A 30 -17.20 -8.14 -4.94
C ASN A 30 -17.05 -8.39 -3.44
N LYS A 31 -16.33 -9.44 -3.03
CA LYS A 31 -16.05 -9.70 -1.61
C LYS A 31 -15.20 -8.59 -0.97
N MET A 32 -14.20 -8.07 -1.67
CA MET A 32 -13.27 -7.07 -1.13
C MET A 32 -13.86 -5.67 -1.07
N TYR A 33 -14.65 -5.29 -2.07
CA TYR A 33 -15.13 -3.93 -2.25
C TYR A 33 -16.65 -3.77 -2.14
N GLY A 34 -17.42 -4.86 -2.01
CA GLY A 34 -18.89 -4.82 -2.01
C GLY A 34 -19.48 -4.29 -3.32
N LEU A 35 -18.76 -4.46 -4.43
CA LEU A 35 -19.15 -3.96 -5.75
C LEU A 35 -19.68 -5.10 -6.62
N VAL A 36 -20.88 -4.91 -7.17
CA VAL A 36 -21.40 -5.75 -8.25
C VAL A 36 -20.78 -5.25 -9.56
N ILE A 37 -19.73 -5.95 -10.02
CA ILE A 37 -19.00 -5.61 -11.26
C ILE A 37 -19.55 -6.47 -12.39
N GLU A 38 -20.54 -5.93 -13.09
CA GLU A 38 -21.14 -6.54 -14.30
C GLU A 38 -20.46 -6.05 -15.58
N GLU A 39 -19.93 -4.84 -15.56
CA GLU A 39 -19.31 -4.21 -16.72
C GLU A 39 -17.86 -4.73 -16.92
N SER A 40 -17.57 -5.18 -18.15
CA SER A 40 -16.32 -5.91 -18.46
C SER A 40 -15.10 -5.01 -18.45
N ASN A 41 -15.20 -3.75 -18.89
CA ASN A 41 -14.06 -2.83 -18.89
C ASN A 41 -13.66 -2.45 -17.46
N LEU A 42 -14.63 -2.21 -16.57
CA LEU A 42 -14.42 -1.94 -15.15
C LEU A 42 -13.76 -3.13 -14.45
N SER A 43 -14.14 -4.36 -14.81
CA SER A 43 -13.47 -5.56 -14.30
C SER A 43 -11.98 -5.56 -14.64
N ILE A 44 -11.63 -5.29 -15.91
CA ILE A 44 -10.22 -5.24 -16.34
C ILE A 44 -9.46 -4.16 -15.57
N LEU A 45 -10.02 -2.95 -15.45
CA LEU A 45 -9.38 -1.84 -14.74
C LEU A 45 -9.15 -2.15 -13.26
N MET A 46 -10.12 -2.75 -12.58
CA MET A 46 -10.01 -3.10 -11.16
C MET A 46 -9.02 -4.25 -10.92
N ARG A 47 -8.96 -5.25 -11.81
CA ARG A 47 -7.97 -6.33 -11.72
C ARG A 47 -6.56 -5.83 -12.02
N HIS A 48 -6.39 -4.95 -13.01
CA HIS A 48 -5.10 -4.34 -13.30
C HIS A 48 -4.62 -3.51 -12.10
N ARG A 49 -5.51 -2.75 -11.45
CA ARG A 49 -5.21 -2.03 -10.20
C ARG A 49 -4.73 -2.98 -9.09
N ALA A 50 -5.36 -4.15 -8.94
CA ALA A 50 -4.91 -5.18 -7.99
C ALA A 50 -3.47 -5.64 -8.27
N ILE A 51 -3.08 -5.80 -9.55
CA ILE A 51 -1.70 -6.15 -9.93
C ILE A 51 -0.73 -5.01 -9.59
N LEU A 52 -1.09 -3.75 -9.84
CA LEU A 52 -0.25 -2.59 -9.49
C LEU A 52 0.06 -2.55 -7.99
N PHE A 53 -0.92 -2.84 -7.12
CA PHE A 53 -0.68 -2.97 -5.68
C PHE A 53 0.29 -4.11 -5.34
N GLY A 54 0.21 -5.24 -6.04
CA GLY A 54 1.17 -6.33 -5.93
C GLY A 54 2.60 -5.93 -6.29
N ILE A 55 2.78 -5.10 -7.33
CA ILE A 55 4.08 -4.54 -7.71
C ILE A 55 4.63 -3.65 -6.59
N VAL A 56 3.80 -2.76 -6.03
CA VAL A 56 4.20 -1.91 -4.89
C VAL A 56 4.63 -2.76 -3.70
N ALA A 57 3.86 -3.79 -3.34
CA ALA A 57 4.21 -4.72 -2.27
C ALA A 57 5.56 -5.42 -2.51
N MET A 58 5.82 -5.86 -3.74
CA MET A 58 7.07 -6.50 -4.10
C MET A 58 8.27 -5.57 -3.95
N ILE A 59 8.14 -4.29 -4.36
CA ILE A 59 9.19 -3.28 -4.18
C ILE A 59 9.46 -3.03 -2.69
N LEU A 60 8.41 -2.94 -1.87
CA LEU A 60 8.53 -2.77 -0.42
C LEU A 60 9.26 -3.95 0.23
N ILE A 61 8.90 -5.18 -0.14
CA ILE A 61 9.57 -6.40 0.34
C ILE A 61 11.03 -6.43 -0.12
N TYR A 62 11.31 -6.10 -1.38
CA TYR A 62 12.65 -6.06 -1.92
C TYR A 62 13.56 -5.09 -1.12
N ALA A 63 13.05 -3.91 -0.77
CA ALA A 63 13.78 -2.93 0.02
C ALA A 63 14.07 -3.36 1.48
N ILE A 64 13.39 -4.39 1.99
CA ILE A 64 13.70 -4.98 3.30
C ILE A 64 15.09 -5.64 3.25
N PHE A 65 15.37 -6.39 2.18
CA PHE A 65 16.62 -7.15 1.97
C PHE A 65 17.74 -6.30 1.39
N PHE A 66 17.41 -5.27 0.61
CA PHE A 66 18.37 -4.40 -0.06
C PHE A 66 18.24 -2.95 0.43
N PRO A 67 18.98 -2.54 1.49
CA PRO A 67 18.79 -1.24 2.15
C PRO A 67 18.95 -0.03 1.25
N MET A 68 19.72 -0.16 0.16
CA MET A 68 19.91 0.87 -0.85
C MET A 68 18.59 1.36 -1.48
N TYR A 69 17.57 0.48 -1.57
CA TYR A 69 16.28 0.80 -2.18
C TYR A 69 15.21 1.27 -1.19
N ARG A 70 15.54 1.40 0.10
CA ARG A 70 14.58 1.87 1.12
C ARG A 70 13.99 3.25 0.82
N PRO A 71 14.76 4.27 0.41
CA PRO A 71 14.19 5.60 0.14
C PRO A 71 13.14 5.58 -0.96
N ILE A 72 13.44 4.89 -2.07
CA ILE A 72 12.53 4.82 -3.21
C ILE A 72 11.28 3.99 -2.88
N ALA A 73 11.43 2.90 -2.12
CA ALA A 73 10.29 2.10 -1.67
C ALA A 73 9.37 2.87 -0.70
N ILE A 74 9.94 3.64 0.22
CA ILE A 74 9.18 4.54 1.12
C ILE A 74 8.41 5.58 0.30
N LEU A 75 9.07 6.22 -0.68
CA LEU A 75 8.43 7.22 -1.55
C LEU A 75 7.26 6.61 -2.34
N ILE A 76 7.47 5.45 -2.97
CA ILE A 76 6.41 4.75 -3.71
C ILE A 76 5.24 4.40 -2.79
N GLY A 77 5.52 3.93 -1.57
CA GLY A 77 4.50 3.65 -0.56
C GLY A 77 3.67 4.90 -0.21
N PHE A 78 4.32 6.05 0.00
CA PHE A 78 3.61 7.30 0.27
C PHE A 78 2.73 7.73 -0.90
N VAL A 79 3.26 7.71 -2.12
CA VAL A 79 2.49 8.08 -3.32
C VAL A 79 1.26 7.19 -3.47
N SER A 80 1.41 5.88 -3.27
CA SER A 80 0.31 4.91 -3.30
C SER A 80 -0.78 5.23 -2.27
N VAL A 81 -0.41 5.35 -0.99
CA VAL A 81 -1.36 5.54 0.12
C VAL A 81 -2.01 6.92 0.08
N ILE A 82 -1.23 7.99 -0.09
CA ILE A 82 -1.74 9.37 -0.05
C ILE A 82 -2.69 9.61 -1.23
N SER A 83 -2.36 9.13 -2.43
CA SER A 83 -3.25 9.30 -3.59
C SER A 83 -4.61 8.63 -3.37
N PHE A 84 -4.63 7.41 -2.81
CA PHE A 84 -5.89 6.73 -2.49
C PHE A 84 -6.68 7.45 -1.40
N LEU A 85 -6.05 7.89 -0.32
CA LEU A 85 -6.73 8.60 0.77
C LEU A 85 -7.34 9.92 0.30
N ILE A 86 -6.63 10.69 -0.53
CA ILE A 86 -7.16 11.93 -1.12
C ILE A 86 -8.37 11.64 -2.00
N LEU A 87 -8.32 10.61 -2.85
CA LEU A 87 -9.44 10.23 -3.72
C LEU A 87 -10.65 9.76 -2.90
N ALA A 88 -10.44 8.91 -1.89
CA ALA A 88 -11.50 8.43 -1.03
C ALA A 88 -12.21 9.57 -0.27
N TRP A 89 -11.45 10.57 0.17
CA TRP A 89 -11.99 11.76 0.81
C TRP A 89 -12.70 12.69 -0.17
N SER A 90 -12.11 12.94 -1.34
CA SER A 90 -12.64 13.88 -2.34
C SER A 90 -13.93 13.39 -3.00
N VAL A 91 -14.08 12.08 -3.22
CA VAL A 91 -15.29 11.52 -3.83
C VAL A 91 -16.40 11.35 -2.79
N GLY A 92 -16.05 11.00 -1.55
CA GLY A 92 -17.02 10.73 -0.49
C GLY A 92 -17.91 9.51 -0.79
N GLY A 93 -18.94 9.29 0.04
CA GLY A 93 -19.94 8.24 -0.20
C GLY A 93 -19.41 6.80 -0.18
N ILE A 94 -18.26 6.56 0.47
CA ILE A 94 -17.60 5.25 0.47
C ILE A 94 -18.41 4.20 1.26
N ASN A 95 -18.52 3.00 0.70
CA ASN A 95 -19.18 1.87 1.34
C ASN A 95 -18.34 1.25 2.46
N ASP A 96 -18.93 0.39 3.28
CA ASP A 96 -18.25 -0.19 4.45
C ASP A 96 -17.00 -1.03 4.12
N PRO A 97 -16.97 -1.84 3.04
CA PRO A 97 -15.74 -2.51 2.61
C PRO A 97 -14.62 -1.51 2.28
N LEU A 98 -14.92 -0.45 1.55
CA LEU A 98 -13.92 0.55 1.18
C LEU A 98 -13.44 1.38 2.39
N LYS A 99 -14.29 1.60 3.40
CA LYS A 99 -13.85 2.18 4.70
C LYS A 99 -12.78 1.33 5.39
N ARG A 100 -12.86 0.00 5.30
CA ARG A 100 -11.82 -0.89 5.87
C ARG A 100 -10.48 -0.72 5.15
N VAL A 101 -10.52 -0.51 3.83
CA VAL A 101 -9.32 -0.22 3.02
C VAL A 101 -8.72 1.12 3.45
N VAL A 102 -9.54 2.15 3.67
CA VAL A 102 -9.07 3.45 4.20
C VAL A 102 -8.39 3.28 5.57
N ILE A 103 -8.95 2.49 6.47
CA ILE A 103 -8.33 2.21 7.79
C ILE A 103 -6.98 1.49 7.61
N ALA A 104 -6.91 0.49 6.73
CA ALA A 104 -5.66 -0.20 6.42
C ALA A 104 -4.60 0.78 5.88
N ASP A 105 -4.98 1.67 4.97
CA ASP A 105 -4.08 2.67 4.38
C ASP A 105 -3.63 3.73 5.40
N LEU A 106 -4.46 4.08 6.39
CA LEU A 106 -4.03 4.91 7.53
C LEU A 106 -2.95 4.22 8.38
N ILE A 107 -3.09 2.91 8.62
CA ILE A 107 -2.05 2.12 9.33
C ILE A 107 -0.76 2.07 8.50
N ALA A 108 -0.87 1.90 7.17
CA ALA A 108 0.26 1.96 6.26
C ALA A 108 0.94 3.33 6.30
N LEU A 109 0.17 4.42 6.32
CA LEU A 109 0.70 5.78 6.39
C LEU A 109 1.52 6.02 7.67
N ILE A 110 0.98 5.62 8.82
CA ILE A 110 1.69 5.71 10.11
C ILE A 110 2.98 4.89 10.06
N SER A 111 2.92 3.68 9.51
CA SER A 111 4.10 2.80 9.36
C SER A 111 5.16 3.44 8.45
N LEU A 112 4.78 4.10 7.36
CA LEU A 112 5.71 4.83 6.47
C LEU A 112 6.37 6.02 7.17
N ILE A 113 5.63 6.76 8.01
CA ILE A 113 6.17 7.86 8.82
C ILE A 113 7.23 7.33 9.81
N ILE A 114 6.95 6.19 10.45
CA ILE A 114 7.91 5.52 11.35
C ILE A 114 9.14 5.07 10.58
N ALA A 115 8.97 4.43 9.41
CA ALA A 115 10.07 3.99 8.55
C ALA A 115 10.96 5.18 8.14
N THR A 116 10.35 6.29 7.75
CA THR A 116 11.05 7.51 7.33
C THR A 116 11.85 8.12 8.48
N SER A 117 11.22 8.28 9.64
CA SER A 117 11.87 8.80 10.84
C SER A 117 13.07 7.94 11.25
N ALA A 118 12.89 6.61 11.25
CA ALA A 118 13.96 5.66 11.57
C ALA A 118 15.09 5.68 10.52
N TYR A 119 14.76 5.86 9.24
CA TYR A 119 15.73 5.97 8.16
C TYR A 119 16.57 7.26 8.27
N LEU A 120 15.94 8.40 8.54
CA LEU A 120 16.64 9.68 8.74
C LEU A 120 17.55 9.64 9.96
N MET A 121 17.09 9.06 11.08
CA MET A 121 17.92 8.86 12.26
C MET A 121 19.12 7.94 11.98
N GLN A 122 18.94 6.90 11.15
CA GLN A 122 20.03 6.02 10.76
C GLN A 122 21.11 6.76 9.97
N ILE A 123 20.72 7.56 8.96
CA ILE A 123 21.67 8.35 8.17
C ILE A 123 22.46 9.31 9.07
N TYR A 124 21.77 10.00 9.98
CA TYR A 124 22.41 10.95 10.89
C TYR A 124 23.43 10.27 11.81
N GLN A 125 23.15 9.05 12.27
CA GLN A 125 24.08 8.26 13.08
C GLN A 125 25.28 7.76 12.26
N ASP A 126 25.06 7.34 11.02
CA ASP A 126 26.13 6.85 10.14
C ASP A 126 27.10 7.98 9.69
N GLN A 127 26.74 9.25 9.87
CA GLN A 127 27.59 10.42 9.58
C GLN A 127 28.44 10.91 10.78
N ARG A 128 28.21 10.39 11.98
CA ARG A 128 29.01 10.69 13.18
C ARG A 128 30.10 9.65 13.40
#